data_AF-A0A9Q5SRZ2-F1
#
_entry.id   AF-A0A9Q5SRZ2-F1
#
_cell.length_a   1.000
_cell.length_b   1.000
_cell.length_c   1.000
_cell.angle_alpha   90.00
_cell.angle_beta   90.00
_cell.angle_gamma   90.00
#
_symmetry.space_group_name_H-M   'P 1'
#
loop_
_entity.id
_entity.type
_entity.pdbx_description
1 polymer ?
#
loop_
_entity_poly.entity_id
_entity_poly.type
_entity_poly.pdbx_seq_one_letter_code
_entity_poly.pdbx_strand_id
1 'polypeptide(L)'
;MKKLILFLLLPILLGSCAPKVLTHIEKKYPSRIVADDVRLYGVGQVVPETAERIGSVQVVDGGASTKCNYEQVVALAKLETAKNGGNVLALTDHRKPSLLGSSCHQIAGDMLWIGDTANWETGIASDLSAPVGDKNTTGVVKSDFQHSTFYVNVGYAFITSKFYLPSGTSGNPKNGMDWQLGYDWVARSGFGAGLMYSGYKSSFTYSNVDVKVGLAYVAPQFVMKQKVGRWGIEEKFGIGYFKYRESAKGTSASLSGVGYDFLFGAEYYLSDHVGIGANLGYIGGSLPKQDSAEYGDEEHTGIFRLHIDAGVRFHF
;
A
#
# COMPACT_ATOMS: atom_id res chain seq x y z
N MET A 1 -30.67 -20.18 12.90
CA MET A 1 -29.53 -19.40 13.43
C MET A 1 -28.64 -18.93 12.27
N LYS A 2 -29.02 -17.89 11.52
CA LYS A 2 -28.30 -17.45 10.30
C LYS A 2 -28.28 -15.92 10.09
N LYS A 3 -28.56 -15.12 11.13
CA LYS A 3 -28.59 -13.64 11.03
C LYS A 3 -27.48 -12.93 11.81
N LEU A 4 -26.45 -13.65 12.30
CA LEU A 4 -25.41 -13.05 13.17
C LEU A 4 -24.05 -12.82 12.49
N ILE A 5 -23.88 -13.18 11.21
CA ILE A 5 -22.58 -13.04 10.52
C ILE A 5 -22.47 -11.73 9.71
N LEU A 6 -23.59 -11.04 9.45
CA LEU A 6 -23.56 -9.76 8.70
C LEU A 6 -23.09 -8.55 9.54
N PHE A 7 -22.83 -8.72 10.84
CA PHE A 7 -22.37 -7.63 11.72
C PHE A 7 -20.84 -7.56 11.90
N LEU A 8 -20.07 -8.52 11.36
CA LEU A 8 -18.62 -8.55 11.55
C LEU A 8 -17.80 -7.81 10.48
N LEU A 9 -18.45 -7.25 9.45
CA LEU A 9 -17.81 -6.45 8.38
C LEU A 9 -18.06 -4.94 8.52
N LEU A 10 -18.66 -4.50 9.64
CA LEU A 10 -18.98 -3.08 9.89
C LEU A 10 -18.25 -2.44 11.10
N PRO A 11 -16.92 -2.60 11.26
CA PRO A 11 -16.18 -1.63 12.07
C PRO A 11 -14.99 -0.96 11.34
N ILE A 12 -14.90 -0.98 10.00
CA ILE A 12 -13.82 -0.28 9.27
C ILE A 12 -14.21 1.16 8.85
N LEU A 13 -15.48 1.55 8.98
CA LEU A 13 -15.99 2.85 8.50
C LEU A 13 -16.12 3.96 9.57
N LEU A 14 -15.60 3.74 10.79
CA LEU A 14 -15.61 4.76 11.86
C LEU A 14 -14.20 5.16 12.33
N GLY A 15 -13.16 4.83 11.57
CA GLY A 15 -11.83 5.39 11.79
C GLY A 15 -11.86 6.89 11.52
N SER A 16 -11.85 7.71 12.57
CA SER A 16 -11.69 9.17 12.43
C SER A 16 -10.43 9.47 11.64
N CYS A 17 -10.54 10.18 10.52
CA CYS A 17 -9.41 10.59 9.67
C CYS A 17 -8.50 11.65 10.33
N ALA A 18 -8.48 11.75 11.65
CA ALA A 18 -7.70 12.72 12.41
C ALA A 18 -6.38 12.09 12.92
N PRO A 19 -5.30 12.88 13.05
CA PRO A 19 -4.09 12.46 13.74
C PRO A 19 -4.37 12.09 15.20
N LYS A 20 -3.62 11.13 15.73
CA LYS A 20 -3.70 10.74 17.14
C LYS A 20 -2.81 11.66 17.96
N VAL A 21 -3.40 12.33 18.96
CA VAL A 21 -2.67 13.19 19.90
C VAL A 21 -2.47 12.42 21.21
N LEU A 22 -1.22 12.29 21.63
CA LEU A 22 -0.80 11.67 22.89
C LEU A 22 -0.22 12.75 23.79
N THR A 23 -0.64 12.79 25.05
CA THR A 23 -0.13 13.75 26.02
C THR A 23 0.32 13.04 27.28
N HIS A 24 1.39 13.55 27.88
CA HIS A 24 1.83 13.17 29.22
C HIS A 24 1.88 14.44 30.07
N ILE A 25 1.01 14.54 31.07
CA ILE A 25 0.87 15.74 31.90
C ILE A 25 1.61 15.54 33.21
N GLU A 26 2.56 16.42 33.49
CA GLU A 26 3.29 16.44 34.76
C GLU A 26 2.68 17.45 35.72
N LYS A 27 2.29 18.62 35.20
CA LYS A 27 1.65 19.71 35.94
C LYS A 27 0.55 20.32 35.10
N LYS A 28 -0.53 20.75 35.74
CA LYS A 28 -1.67 21.36 35.06
C LYS A 28 -1.95 22.73 35.63
N TYR A 29 -1.90 23.74 34.78
CA TYR A 29 -2.31 25.10 35.11
C TYR A 29 -3.68 25.41 34.50
N PRO A 30 -4.40 26.44 34.99
CA PRO A 30 -5.59 26.92 34.30
C PRO A 30 -5.23 27.36 32.88
N SER A 31 -6.02 26.97 31.89
CA SER A 31 -5.90 27.46 30.52
C SER A 31 -6.18 28.96 30.51
N ARG A 32 -5.16 29.78 30.26
CA ARG A 32 -5.25 31.26 30.26
C ARG A 32 -5.15 31.90 28.88
N ILE A 33 -4.66 31.15 27.89
CA ILE A 33 -4.47 31.62 26.51
C ILE A 33 -5.15 30.67 25.53
N VAL A 34 -5.41 31.15 24.30
CA VAL A 34 -5.89 30.30 23.20
C VAL A 34 -4.72 29.68 22.44
N ALA A 35 -5.00 28.65 21.63
CA ALA A 35 -3.98 27.88 20.92
C ALA A 35 -3.07 28.76 20.03
N ASP A 36 -3.63 29.78 19.37
CA ASP A 36 -2.89 30.64 18.46
C ASP A 36 -1.80 31.48 19.16
N ASP A 37 -2.02 31.80 20.44
CA ASP A 37 -1.11 32.57 21.29
C ASP A 37 0.01 31.71 21.91
N VAL A 38 -0.03 30.38 21.74
CA VAL A 38 1.05 29.50 22.18
C VAL A 38 2.29 29.77 21.34
N ARG A 39 3.38 30.19 21.98
CA ARG A 39 4.66 30.46 21.31
C ARG A 39 5.33 29.14 20.91
N LEU A 40 5.73 29.04 19.65
CA LEU A 40 6.39 27.86 19.10
C LEU A 40 7.90 28.06 19.05
N TYR A 41 8.65 27.15 19.66
CA TYR A 41 10.08 26.98 19.43
C TYR A 41 10.28 25.73 18.55
N GLY A 42 10.95 25.91 17.41
CA GLY A 42 11.28 24.82 16.50
C GLY A 42 12.37 23.90 17.06
N VAL A 43 12.59 22.76 16.38
CA VAL A 43 13.61 21.78 16.78
C VAL A 43 14.99 22.43 16.83
N GLY A 44 15.64 22.36 18.00
CA GLY A 44 16.96 22.92 18.25
C GLY A 44 17.00 24.41 18.62
N GLN A 45 15.84 25.09 18.70
CA GLN A 45 15.79 26.46 19.24
C GLN A 45 15.89 26.46 20.76
N VAL A 46 16.63 27.42 21.31
CA VAL A 46 16.82 27.56 22.76
C VAL A 46 15.59 28.19 23.39
N VAL A 47 15.03 27.51 24.38
CA VAL A 47 13.93 28.02 25.21
C VAL A 47 14.51 28.75 26.43
N PRO A 48 13.89 29.85 26.90
CA PRO A 48 14.33 30.55 28.11
C PRO A 48 14.43 29.62 29.34
N GLU A 49 15.45 29.81 30.18
CA GLU A 49 15.63 29.03 31.42
C GLU A 49 14.49 29.21 32.43
N THR A 50 13.71 30.28 32.30
CA THR A 50 12.51 30.53 33.11
C THR A 50 11.31 29.66 32.73
N ALA A 51 11.43 28.84 31.69
CA ALA A 51 10.38 27.93 31.26
C ALA A 51 10.31 26.68 32.16
N GLU A 52 9.15 26.48 32.77
CA GLU A 52 8.82 25.27 33.50
C GLU A 52 8.19 24.24 32.56
N ARG A 53 8.67 23.00 32.58
CA ARG A 53 8.03 21.89 31.87
C ARG A 53 6.78 21.44 32.61
N ILE A 54 5.65 21.42 31.89
CA ILE A 54 4.35 21.01 32.44
C ILE A 54 3.84 19.70 31.83
N GLY A 55 4.45 19.26 30.73
CA GLY A 55 4.17 17.97 30.12
C GLY A 55 4.82 17.83 28.75
N SER A 56 4.40 16.79 28.02
CA SER A 56 4.77 16.59 26.63
C SER A 56 3.56 16.24 25.77
N VAL A 57 3.66 16.56 24.48
CA VAL A 57 2.66 16.26 23.48
C VAL A 57 3.32 15.58 22.28
N GLN A 58 2.66 14.57 21.74
CA GLN A 58 3.04 13.92 20.50
C GLN A 58 1.82 13.87 19.60
N VAL A 59 2.01 14.26 18.34
CA VAL A 59 0.97 14.14 17.32
C VAL A 59 1.50 13.15 16.31
N VAL A 60 0.87 11.99 16.25
CA VAL A 60 1.26 10.86 15.42
C VAL A 60 0.12 10.47 14.48
N ASP A 61 0.46 9.69 13.47
CA ASP A 61 -0.52 9.21 12.51
C ASP A 61 -1.40 8.12 13.11
N GLY A 62 -2.72 8.22 12.87
CA GLY A 62 -3.70 7.23 13.27
C GLY A 62 -3.80 6.04 12.30
N GLY A 63 -3.06 6.06 11.19
CA GLY A 63 -3.04 5.02 10.15
C GLY A 63 -3.94 5.32 8.94
N ALA A 64 -4.81 6.33 9.02
CA ALA A 64 -5.66 6.81 7.94
C ALA A 64 -5.93 8.33 8.04
N SER A 65 -5.02 9.09 8.66
CA SER A 65 -5.24 10.52 8.91
C SER A 65 -5.10 11.34 7.62
N THR A 66 -6.05 12.23 7.34
CA THR A 66 -6.08 13.05 6.10
C THR A 66 -5.75 14.52 6.33
N LYS A 67 -5.82 15.01 7.58
CA LYS A 67 -5.48 16.39 7.97
C LYS A 67 -4.23 16.42 8.86
N CYS A 68 -3.08 16.14 8.25
CA CYS A 68 -1.82 15.94 8.97
C CYS A 68 -0.61 16.63 8.32
N ASN A 69 -0.84 17.77 7.66
CA ASN A 69 0.27 18.63 7.24
C ASN A 69 0.95 19.28 8.47
N TYR A 70 2.13 19.89 8.28
CA TYR A 70 2.90 20.43 9.41
C TYR A 70 2.11 21.47 10.23
N GLU A 71 1.41 22.39 9.57
CA GLU A 71 0.63 23.44 10.24
C GLU A 71 -0.52 22.86 11.07
N GLN A 72 -1.24 21.87 10.55
CA GLN A 72 -2.34 21.19 11.24
C GLN A 72 -1.83 20.42 12.46
N VAL A 73 -0.70 19.73 12.31
CA VAL A 73 -0.08 18.94 13.36
C VAL A 73 0.45 19.85 14.48
N VAL A 74 1.06 20.99 14.14
CA VAL A 74 1.45 22.02 15.10
C VAL A 74 0.23 22.65 15.78
N ALA A 75 -0.84 22.95 15.04
CA ALA A 75 -2.06 23.52 15.61
C ALA A 75 -2.70 22.58 16.65
N LEU A 76 -2.73 21.27 16.38
CA LEU A 76 -3.19 20.26 17.35
C LEU A 76 -2.32 20.23 18.62
N ALA A 77 -1.00 20.30 18.47
CA ALA A 77 -0.09 20.34 19.60
C ALA A 77 -0.24 21.64 20.41
N LYS A 78 -0.38 22.80 19.75
CA LYS A 78 -0.66 24.08 20.40
C LYS A 78 -1.99 24.06 21.17
N LEU A 79 -3.03 23.47 20.58
CA LEU A 79 -4.33 23.32 21.23
C LEU A 79 -4.24 22.52 22.53
N GLU A 80 -3.56 21.37 22.51
CA GLU A 80 -3.37 20.58 23.73
C GLU A 80 -2.44 21.29 24.73
N THR A 81 -1.45 22.05 24.26
CA THR A 81 -0.58 22.86 25.13
C THR A 81 -1.39 23.91 25.90
N ALA A 82 -2.19 24.71 25.20
CA ALA A 82 -3.05 25.72 25.81
C ALA A 82 -4.05 25.09 26.78
N LYS A 83 -4.72 24.01 26.37
CA LYS A 83 -5.70 23.27 27.17
C LYS A 83 -5.14 22.73 28.49
N ASN A 84 -3.84 22.44 28.54
CA ASN A 84 -3.15 21.99 29.76
C ASN A 84 -2.45 23.12 30.53
N GLY A 85 -2.63 24.37 30.10
CA GLY A 85 -2.15 25.57 30.80
C GLY A 85 -0.74 26.04 30.41
N GLY A 86 -0.18 25.49 29.33
CA GLY A 86 1.11 25.93 28.79
C GLY A 86 0.96 27.12 27.84
N ASN A 87 1.95 28.01 27.83
CA ASN A 87 2.04 29.13 26.90
C ASN A 87 3.18 28.99 25.87
N VAL A 88 3.98 27.94 25.99
CA VAL A 88 5.08 27.64 25.07
C VAL A 88 5.02 26.17 24.66
N LEU A 89 5.20 25.92 23.37
CA LEU A 89 5.42 24.60 22.79
C LEU A 89 6.82 24.57 22.19
N ALA A 90 7.68 23.68 22.70
CA ALA A 90 9.03 23.48 22.17
C ALA A 90 9.12 22.12 21.47
N LEU A 91 9.36 22.11 20.16
CA LEU A 91 9.47 20.87 19.40
C LEU A 91 10.79 20.15 19.70
N THR A 92 10.70 18.88 20.08
CA THR A 92 11.85 18.01 20.36
C THR A 92 12.14 17.07 19.20
N ASP A 93 11.12 16.72 18.41
CA ASP A 93 11.26 15.89 17.21
C ASP A 93 10.28 16.37 16.13
N HIS A 94 10.73 16.32 14.87
CA HIS A 94 9.90 16.56 13.70
C HIS A 94 10.23 15.54 12.62
N ARG A 95 9.33 14.58 12.44
CA ARG A 95 9.42 13.58 11.39
C ARG A 95 8.55 14.02 10.22
N LYS A 96 9.20 14.22 9.07
CA LYS A 96 8.51 14.49 7.81
C LYS A 96 7.90 13.19 7.26
N PRO A 97 6.82 13.29 6.48
CA PRO A 97 6.29 12.17 5.72
C PRO A 97 7.42 11.43 5.00
N SER A 98 7.44 10.11 5.12
CA SER A 98 8.50 9.27 4.56
C SER A 98 7.92 8.07 3.84
N LEU A 99 8.66 7.55 2.87
CA LEU A 99 8.18 6.53 1.93
C LEU A 99 7.91 5.17 2.58
N LEU A 100 8.58 4.87 3.69
CA LEU A 100 8.41 3.64 4.49
C LEU A 100 7.76 3.90 5.86
N GLY A 101 7.39 5.16 6.13
CA GLY A 101 6.80 5.59 7.38
C GLY A 101 5.41 6.18 7.16
N SER A 102 4.97 6.99 8.10
CA SER A 102 3.69 7.68 7.96
C SER A 102 3.70 8.68 6.80
N SER A 103 2.57 8.81 6.11
CA SER A 103 2.31 9.88 5.13
C SER A 103 2.04 11.25 5.77
N CYS A 104 1.97 11.30 7.10
CA CYS A 104 1.69 12.47 7.91
C CYS A 104 2.95 13.05 8.54
N HIS A 105 2.96 14.37 8.76
CA HIS A 105 3.94 14.93 9.68
C HIS A 105 3.68 14.39 11.08
N GLN A 106 4.75 14.02 11.76
CA GLN A 106 4.70 13.63 13.17
C GLN A 106 5.62 14.55 13.95
N ILE A 107 5.12 15.05 15.07
CA ILE A 107 5.91 15.91 15.96
C ILE A 107 5.85 15.40 17.39
N ALA A 108 6.93 15.65 18.11
CA ALA A 108 6.95 15.59 19.56
C ALA A 108 7.42 16.93 20.10
N GLY A 109 6.90 17.34 21.24
CA GLY A 109 7.31 18.57 21.89
C GLY A 109 7.00 18.60 23.36
N ASP A 110 7.73 19.46 24.06
CA ASP A 110 7.49 19.78 25.46
C ASP A 110 6.49 20.93 25.56
N MET A 111 5.49 20.74 26.41
CA MET A 111 4.55 21.78 26.81
C MET A 111 5.15 22.48 28.01
N LEU A 112 5.33 23.79 27.89
CA LEU A 112 6.02 24.60 28.87
C LEU A 112 5.17 25.79 29.32
N TRP A 113 5.45 26.25 30.52
CA TRP A 113 4.88 27.45 31.10
C TRP A 113 6.00 28.43 31.46
N ILE A 114 5.90 29.64 30.93
CA ILE A 114 6.72 30.79 31.35
C ILE A 114 5.78 31.74 32.08
N GLY A 115 6.09 32.08 33.33
CA GLY A 115 5.28 33.02 34.11
C GLY A 115 5.16 34.40 33.48
N ASP A 116 4.03 35.06 33.71
CA ASP A 116 3.75 36.40 33.19
C ASP A 116 4.86 37.38 33.58
N THR A 117 5.67 37.78 32.61
CA THR A 117 6.31 39.09 32.60
C THR A 117 5.61 39.91 31.55
N ALA A 118 4.72 40.81 32.00
CA ALA A 118 4.42 42.01 31.25
C ALA A 118 5.74 42.59 30.70
N ASN A 119 5.78 42.88 29.40
CA ASN A 119 6.90 43.37 28.57
C ASN A 119 7.52 42.28 27.66
N TRP A 120 6.84 42.00 26.55
CA TRP A 120 7.43 41.29 25.40
C TRP A 120 7.25 42.10 24.10
N GLU A 121 7.73 43.34 24.10
CA GLU A 121 8.19 44.03 22.90
C GLU A 121 9.67 44.36 23.08
N THR A 122 10.55 43.44 22.72
CA THR A 122 11.90 43.75 22.20
C THR A 122 12.58 42.46 21.78
N GLY A 123 12.83 42.34 20.48
CA GLY A 123 13.53 41.19 19.91
C GLY A 123 13.22 40.88 18.45
N ILE A 124 12.76 41.86 17.66
CA ILE A 124 12.87 41.80 16.20
C ILE A 124 13.62 43.06 15.75
N ALA A 125 14.52 42.84 14.78
CA ALA A 125 15.28 43.80 13.99
C ALA A 125 16.71 44.11 14.45
N SER A 126 17.60 43.12 14.25
CA SER A 126 18.91 43.35 13.62
C SER A 126 19.65 42.02 13.44
N ASP A 127 19.37 41.28 12.36
CA ASP A 127 20.42 40.82 11.45
C ASP A 127 19.81 40.26 10.15
N LEU A 128 19.31 41.18 9.32
CA LEU A 128 19.10 40.95 7.90
C LEU A 128 20.37 41.44 7.19
N SER A 129 21.44 40.65 7.19
CA SER A 129 22.45 40.61 6.11
C SER A 129 23.60 39.64 6.40
N ALA A 130 23.34 38.34 6.25
CA ALA A 130 24.40 37.39 5.91
C ALA A 130 24.00 36.70 4.60
N PRO A 131 24.89 36.61 3.59
CA PRO A 131 24.57 35.90 2.39
C PRO A 131 24.37 34.43 2.77
N VAL A 132 23.13 33.94 2.58
CA VAL A 132 22.85 32.51 2.54
C VAL A 132 23.67 31.97 1.38
N GLY A 133 24.86 31.45 1.71
CA GLY A 133 25.65 30.69 0.78
C GLY A 133 24.78 29.54 0.28
N ASP A 134 24.44 29.60 -1.00
CA ASP A 134 23.92 28.49 -1.77
C ASP A 134 24.87 27.30 -1.61
N LYS A 135 24.55 26.44 -0.64
CA LYS A 135 24.79 25.01 -0.77
C LYS A 135 23.46 24.34 -1.09
N ASN A 136 22.85 24.81 -2.18
CA ASN A 136 22.11 23.94 -3.07
C ASN A 136 23.07 22.89 -3.63
N THR A 137 23.40 21.88 -2.80
CA THR A 137 23.55 20.55 -3.36
C THR A 137 22.15 19.95 -3.27
N THR A 138 21.35 20.26 -4.28
CA THR A 138 20.20 19.46 -4.68
C THR A 138 20.70 18.04 -4.97
N GLY A 139 20.96 17.28 -3.91
CA GLY A 139 20.84 15.84 -3.96
C GLY A 139 19.35 15.58 -4.13
N VAL A 140 18.87 15.65 -5.37
CA VAL A 140 17.66 14.92 -5.75
C VAL A 140 17.92 13.51 -5.24
N VAL A 141 17.29 13.11 -4.13
CA VAL A 141 17.33 11.72 -3.68
C VAL A 141 16.73 10.95 -4.84
N LYS A 142 17.63 10.35 -5.63
CA LYS A 142 17.28 9.61 -6.83
C LYS A 142 16.35 8.51 -6.32
N SER A 143 15.17 8.42 -6.91
CA SER A 143 14.21 7.39 -6.51
C SER A 143 14.91 6.03 -6.56
N ASP A 144 14.82 5.24 -5.50
CA ASP A 144 15.33 3.86 -5.48
C ASP A 144 14.60 2.97 -6.51
N PHE A 145 13.45 3.45 -6.99
CA PHE A 145 12.64 2.84 -8.02
C PHE A 145 12.73 3.65 -9.31
N GLN A 146 13.02 2.98 -10.41
CA GLN A 146 12.51 3.45 -11.69
C GLN A 146 11.00 3.30 -11.66
N HIS A 147 10.30 4.34 -12.10
CA HIS A 147 8.86 4.41 -11.91
C HIS A 147 8.12 3.46 -12.84
N SER A 148 8.70 3.07 -13.98
CA SER A 148 8.06 2.19 -14.95
C SER A 148 8.78 0.86 -15.03
N THR A 149 8.03 -0.23 -14.93
CA THR A 149 8.56 -1.60 -15.08
C THR A 149 7.72 -2.37 -16.08
N PHE A 150 8.37 -2.91 -17.11
CA PHE A 150 7.79 -3.93 -17.98
C PHE A 150 8.31 -5.30 -17.56
N TYR A 151 7.44 -6.30 -17.46
CA TYR A 151 7.86 -7.64 -17.04
C TYR A 151 7.27 -8.73 -17.92
N VAL A 152 8.05 -9.80 -18.07
CA VAL A 152 7.64 -11.04 -18.74
C VAL A 152 8.01 -12.20 -17.83
N ASN A 153 7.03 -13.01 -17.46
CA ASN A 153 7.21 -14.22 -16.68
C ASN A 153 6.75 -15.44 -17.47
N VAL A 154 7.42 -16.56 -17.25
CA VAL A 154 7.03 -17.88 -17.72
C VAL A 154 7.15 -18.85 -16.56
N GLY A 155 6.21 -19.77 -16.46
CA GLY A 155 6.17 -20.69 -15.35
C GLY A 155 5.18 -21.81 -15.52
N TYR A 156 4.72 -22.30 -14.38
CA TYR A 156 3.88 -23.47 -14.30
C TYR A 156 2.75 -23.22 -13.31
N ALA A 157 1.55 -23.69 -13.67
CA ALA A 157 0.37 -23.44 -12.88
C ALA A 157 -0.52 -24.68 -12.69
N PHE A 158 -1.19 -24.69 -11.55
CA PHE A 158 -1.99 -25.78 -11.00
C PHE A 158 -3.42 -25.27 -10.74
N ILE A 159 -4.41 -25.83 -11.41
CA ILE A 159 -5.84 -25.57 -11.19
C ILE A 159 -6.30 -26.42 -10.01
N THR A 160 -6.71 -25.78 -8.92
CA THR A 160 -7.15 -26.47 -7.69
C THR A 160 -8.67 -26.60 -7.58
N SER A 161 -9.43 -25.90 -8.41
CA SER A 161 -10.90 -26.00 -8.41
C SER A 161 -11.39 -27.39 -8.84
N LYS A 162 -12.62 -27.73 -8.43
CA LYS A 162 -13.29 -28.96 -8.87
C LYS A 162 -13.59 -28.85 -10.37
N PHE A 163 -12.84 -29.61 -11.16
CA PHE A 163 -13.11 -29.84 -12.58
C PHE A 163 -13.85 -31.16 -12.69
N TYR A 164 -15.09 -31.16 -13.21
CA TYR A 164 -15.82 -32.39 -13.51
C TYR A 164 -15.31 -32.93 -14.85
N LEU A 165 -14.47 -33.96 -14.78
CA LEU A 165 -13.98 -34.69 -15.96
C LEU A 165 -14.84 -35.94 -16.15
N PRO A 166 -15.33 -36.25 -17.36
CA PRO A 166 -16.00 -37.51 -17.62
C PRO A 166 -15.07 -38.70 -17.33
N SER A 167 -15.64 -39.75 -16.73
CA SER A 167 -14.93 -40.96 -16.31
C SER A 167 -14.14 -41.58 -17.47
N GLY A 168 -12.87 -41.93 -17.26
CA GLY A 168 -11.98 -42.52 -18.28
C GLY A 168 -10.92 -41.58 -18.88
N THR A 169 -10.71 -40.40 -18.28
CA THR A 169 -9.70 -39.43 -18.74
C THR A 169 -8.29 -39.83 -18.25
N SER A 170 -7.27 -39.72 -19.12
CA SER A 170 -5.86 -39.87 -18.75
C SER A 170 -5.09 -38.56 -19.04
N GLY A 171 -4.28 -38.10 -18.08
CA GLY A 171 -3.57 -36.82 -18.11
C GLY A 171 -3.86 -35.92 -16.89
N ASN A 172 -3.14 -34.79 -16.77
CA ASN A 172 -3.31 -33.81 -15.68
C ASN A 172 -3.84 -32.47 -16.24
N PRO A 173 -5.13 -32.34 -16.58
CA PRO A 173 -5.72 -31.09 -17.11
C PRO A 173 -5.53 -29.89 -16.19
N LYS A 174 -5.28 -30.18 -14.91
CA LYS A 174 -5.06 -29.19 -13.86
C LYS A 174 -3.67 -28.56 -13.91
N ASN A 175 -2.70 -29.13 -14.63
CA ASN A 175 -1.33 -28.67 -14.59
C ASN A 175 -0.88 -28.25 -15.99
N GLY A 176 -0.26 -27.08 -16.12
CA GLY A 176 0.04 -26.52 -17.42
C GLY A 176 1.01 -25.36 -17.38
N MET A 177 1.39 -24.90 -18.57
CA MET A 177 2.30 -23.77 -18.76
C MET A 177 1.57 -22.46 -18.49
N ASP A 178 2.26 -21.56 -17.77
CA ASP A 178 1.81 -20.20 -17.47
C ASP A 178 2.74 -19.19 -18.14
N TRP A 179 2.18 -18.08 -18.59
CA TRP A 179 2.98 -16.91 -18.98
C TRP A 179 2.26 -15.64 -18.61
N GLN A 180 3.04 -14.63 -18.24
CA GLN A 180 2.53 -13.34 -17.80
C GLN A 180 3.31 -12.23 -18.47
N LEU A 181 2.59 -11.19 -18.84
CA LEU A 181 3.15 -9.97 -19.37
C LEU A 181 2.42 -8.81 -18.72
N GLY A 182 3.17 -7.81 -18.29
CA GLY A 182 2.56 -6.68 -17.64
C GLY A 182 3.45 -5.46 -17.58
N TYR A 183 2.80 -4.37 -17.19
CA TYR A 183 3.41 -3.08 -16.99
C TYR A 183 2.97 -2.56 -15.63
N ASP A 184 3.93 -2.09 -14.84
CA ASP A 184 3.68 -1.45 -13.57
C ASP A 184 4.23 -0.03 -13.60
N TRP A 185 3.43 0.90 -13.08
CA TRP A 185 3.92 2.20 -12.63
C TRP A 185 3.95 2.22 -11.11
N VAL A 186 5.11 2.52 -10.54
CA VAL A 186 5.33 2.58 -9.09
C VAL A 186 5.80 3.98 -8.71
N ALA A 187 5.03 4.63 -7.84
CA ALA A 187 5.40 5.90 -7.25
C ALA A 187 6.60 5.73 -6.31
N ARG A 188 7.24 6.84 -5.94
CA ARG A 188 8.33 6.83 -4.97
C ARG A 188 7.93 6.18 -3.63
N SER A 189 6.65 6.21 -3.27
CA SER A 189 6.12 5.61 -2.04
C SER A 189 6.09 4.07 -2.06
N GLY A 190 6.45 3.43 -3.18
CA GLY A 190 6.34 1.98 -3.36
C GLY A 190 4.94 1.52 -3.76
N PHE A 191 3.95 2.41 -3.79
CA PHE A 191 2.60 2.11 -4.26
C PHE A 191 2.44 2.46 -5.74
N GLY A 192 1.63 1.69 -6.44
CA GLY A 192 1.54 1.77 -7.88
C GLY A 192 0.27 1.18 -8.46
N ALA A 193 0.18 1.33 -9.78
CA ALA A 193 -0.86 0.72 -10.59
C ALA A 193 -0.21 0.05 -11.79
N GLY A 194 -0.74 -1.11 -12.17
CA GLY A 194 -0.25 -1.89 -13.29
C GLY A 194 -1.38 -2.48 -14.12
N LEU A 195 -0.99 -3.11 -15.21
CA LEU A 195 -1.87 -3.91 -16.05
C LEU A 195 -1.16 -5.23 -16.34
N MET A 196 -1.83 -6.35 -16.04
CA MET A 196 -1.31 -7.68 -16.30
C MET A 196 -2.21 -8.45 -17.24
N TYR A 197 -1.58 -9.15 -18.17
CA TYR A 197 -2.14 -10.27 -18.90
C TYR A 197 -1.49 -11.57 -18.40
N SER A 198 -2.29 -12.58 -18.12
CA SER A 198 -1.84 -13.95 -17.83
C SER A 198 -2.51 -14.93 -18.78
N GLY A 199 -1.71 -15.79 -19.40
CA GLY A 199 -2.16 -16.90 -20.23
C GLY A 199 -1.82 -18.23 -19.59
N TYR A 200 -2.73 -19.19 -19.70
CA TYR A 200 -2.54 -20.58 -19.29
C TYR A 200 -2.79 -21.50 -20.48
N LYS A 201 -2.04 -22.59 -20.54
CA LYS A 201 -2.36 -23.69 -21.44
C LYS A 201 -2.07 -25.04 -20.80
N SER A 202 -3.07 -25.92 -20.86
CA SER A 202 -2.93 -27.34 -20.57
C SER A 202 -3.61 -28.19 -21.65
N SER A 203 -3.35 -29.49 -21.62
CA SER A 203 -4.00 -30.46 -22.50
C SER A 203 -4.26 -31.76 -21.77
N PHE A 204 -5.38 -32.40 -22.09
CA PHE A 204 -5.73 -33.73 -21.59
C PHE A 204 -6.31 -34.58 -22.71
N THR A 205 -6.20 -35.91 -22.57
CA THR A 205 -6.69 -36.85 -23.59
C THR A 205 -7.93 -37.56 -23.06
N TYR A 206 -9.03 -37.44 -23.80
CA TYR A 206 -10.30 -38.12 -23.53
C TYR A 206 -10.69 -38.97 -24.74
N SER A 207 -10.81 -40.29 -24.57
CA SER A 207 -11.22 -41.22 -25.65
C SER A 207 -10.41 -41.06 -26.96
N ASN A 208 -9.06 -41.03 -26.86
CA ASN A 208 -8.13 -40.77 -27.98
C ASN A 208 -8.32 -39.41 -28.68
N VAL A 209 -8.88 -38.43 -27.98
CA VAL A 209 -9.02 -37.05 -28.45
C VAL A 209 -8.29 -36.11 -27.52
N ASP A 210 -7.36 -35.32 -28.06
CA ASP A 210 -6.66 -34.28 -27.31
C ASP A 210 -7.55 -33.04 -27.18
N VAL A 211 -7.89 -32.73 -25.93
CA VAL A 211 -8.61 -31.52 -25.55
C VAL A 211 -7.60 -30.50 -25.03
N LYS A 212 -7.62 -29.30 -25.61
CA LYS A 212 -6.77 -28.18 -25.21
C LYS A 212 -7.57 -27.23 -24.33
N VAL A 213 -7.05 -26.96 -23.13
CA VAL A 213 -7.63 -26.00 -22.19
C VAL A 213 -6.76 -24.75 -22.19
N GLY A 214 -7.38 -23.59 -22.31
CA GLY A 214 -6.71 -22.29 -22.24
C GLY A 214 -7.44 -21.34 -21.32
N LEU A 215 -6.68 -20.63 -20.49
CA LEU A 215 -7.19 -19.52 -19.69
C LEU A 215 -6.51 -18.24 -20.18
N ALA A 216 -7.27 -17.14 -20.20
CA ALA A 216 -6.72 -15.81 -20.38
C ALA A 216 -7.31 -14.90 -19.31
N TYR A 217 -6.45 -14.10 -18.68
CA TYR A 217 -6.83 -13.15 -17.65
C TYR A 217 -6.18 -11.81 -17.94
N VAL A 218 -6.95 -10.72 -17.84
CA VAL A 218 -6.46 -9.35 -18.02
C VAL A 218 -7.05 -8.48 -16.93
N ALA A 219 -6.19 -7.84 -16.13
CA ALA A 219 -6.66 -6.99 -15.06
C ALA A 219 -5.77 -5.78 -14.81
N PRO A 220 -6.37 -4.61 -14.52
CA PRO A 220 -5.66 -3.59 -13.77
C PRO A 220 -5.28 -4.16 -12.40
N GLN A 221 -4.08 -3.83 -11.96
CA GLN A 221 -3.53 -4.27 -10.68
C GLN A 221 -3.15 -3.06 -9.85
N PHE A 222 -3.36 -3.17 -8.54
CA PHE A 222 -2.62 -2.37 -7.59
C PHE A 222 -1.29 -3.05 -7.32
N VAL A 223 -0.25 -2.25 -7.18
CA VAL A 223 1.13 -2.72 -7.00
C VAL A 223 1.69 -2.13 -5.73
N MET A 224 2.27 -2.98 -4.89
CA MET A 224 3.09 -2.59 -3.75
C MET A 224 4.49 -3.16 -3.96
N LYS A 225 5.49 -2.29 -3.87
CA LYS A 225 6.89 -2.64 -4.07
C LYS A 225 7.75 -2.08 -2.95
N GLN A 226 8.57 -2.94 -2.37
CA GLN A 226 9.56 -2.57 -1.35
C GLN A 226 10.93 -2.97 -1.86
N LYS A 227 11.95 -2.14 -1.64
CA LYS A 227 13.34 -2.43 -2.05
C LYS A 227 14.25 -2.44 -0.83
N VAL A 228 15.00 -3.53 -0.68
CA VAL A 228 15.98 -3.74 0.40
C VAL A 228 17.30 -4.16 -0.24
N GLY A 229 18.23 -3.20 -0.36
CA GLY A 229 19.49 -3.41 -1.08
C GLY A 229 19.26 -3.76 -2.55
N ARG A 230 19.73 -4.95 -2.97
CA ARG A 230 19.56 -5.47 -4.34
C ARG A 230 18.29 -6.31 -4.53
N TRP A 231 17.45 -6.44 -3.50
CA TRP A 231 16.20 -7.20 -3.56
C TRP A 231 14.99 -6.26 -3.60
N GLY A 232 14.03 -6.59 -4.44
CA GLY A 232 12.69 -6.01 -4.46
C GLY A 232 11.67 -7.06 -4.04
N ILE A 233 10.73 -6.71 -3.17
CA ILE A 233 9.56 -7.53 -2.86
C ILE A 233 8.35 -6.84 -3.49
N GLU A 234 7.54 -7.61 -4.22
CA GLU A 234 6.33 -7.12 -4.88
C GLU A 234 5.08 -7.87 -4.40
N GLU A 235 4.02 -7.12 -4.14
CA GLU A 235 2.68 -7.63 -3.90
C GLU A 235 1.72 -6.96 -4.87
N LYS A 236 0.89 -7.75 -5.55
CA LYS A 236 -0.07 -7.25 -6.53
C LYS A 236 -1.43 -7.87 -6.30
N PHE A 237 -2.47 -7.07 -6.48
CA PHE A 237 -3.84 -7.55 -6.52
C PHE A 237 -4.58 -6.90 -7.67
N GLY A 238 -5.43 -7.67 -8.34
CA GLY A 238 -6.21 -7.19 -9.47
C GLY A 238 -7.58 -7.83 -9.55
N ILE A 239 -8.47 -7.15 -10.27
CA ILE A 239 -9.79 -7.65 -10.64
C ILE A 239 -9.98 -7.31 -12.10
N GLY A 240 -10.36 -8.28 -12.92
CA GLY A 240 -10.48 -8.06 -14.35
C GLY A 240 -11.19 -9.15 -15.11
N TYR A 241 -10.95 -9.15 -16.41
CA TYR A 241 -11.59 -10.05 -17.35
C TYR A 241 -10.93 -11.42 -17.30
N PHE A 242 -11.74 -12.47 -17.11
CA PHE A 242 -11.30 -13.86 -17.12
C PHE A 242 -12.01 -14.63 -18.23
N LYS A 243 -11.25 -15.36 -19.03
CA LYS A 243 -11.75 -16.16 -20.16
C LYS A 243 -11.26 -17.59 -20.07
N TYR A 244 -12.21 -18.49 -20.12
CA TYR A 244 -12.04 -19.92 -20.30
C TYR A 244 -12.20 -20.31 -21.76
N ARG A 245 -11.34 -21.18 -22.28
CA ARG A 245 -11.49 -21.74 -23.63
C ARG A 245 -11.12 -23.22 -23.66
N GLU A 246 -11.99 -24.03 -24.23
CA GLU A 246 -11.72 -25.41 -24.60
C GLU A 246 -11.72 -25.57 -26.11
N SER A 247 -10.87 -26.46 -26.62
CA SER A 247 -10.93 -26.87 -28.02
C SER A 247 -10.63 -28.35 -28.17
N ALA A 248 -11.46 -29.03 -28.97
CA ALA A 248 -11.32 -30.44 -29.32
C ALA A 248 -11.75 -30.64 -30.79
N LYS A 249 -10.97 -31.39 -31.58
CA LYS A 249 -11.28 -31.79 -32.97
C LYS A 249 -11.91 -30.69 -33.86
N GLY A 250 -11.38 -29.46 -33.79
CA GLY A 250 -11.83 -28.34 -34.64
C GLY A 250 -13.00 -27.52 -34.10
N THR A 251 -13.64 -27.96 -33.01
CA THR A 251 -14.66 -27.19 -32.29
C THR A 251 -14.02 -26.47 -31.11
N SER A 252 -14.44 -25.23 -30.84
CA SER A 252 -14.00 -24.47 -29.67
C SER A 252 -15.19 -23.87 -28.92
N ALA A 253 -15.20 -24.00 -27.61
CA ALA A 253 -16.13 -23.33 -26.73
C ALA A 253 -15.35 -22.36 -25.82
N SER A 254 -15.93 -21.20 -25.50
CA SER A 254 -15.34 -20.28 -24.54
C SER A 254 -16.37 -19.65 -23.63
N LEU A 255 -16.04 -19.52 -22.36
CA LEU A 255 -16.81 -18.77 -21.38
C LEU A 255 -15.97 -17.60 -20.90
N SER A 256 -16.63 -16.52 -20.49
CA SER A 256 -15.95 -15.38 -19.89
C SER A 256 -16.71 -14.84 -18.70
N GLY A 257 -15.99 -14.23 -17.78
CA GLY A 257 -16.54 -13.63 -16.58
C GLY A 257 -15.52 -12.72 -15.92
N VAL A 258 -15.72 -12.52 -14.62
CA VAL A 258 -14.84 -11.68 -13.79
C VAL A 258 -13.89 -12.57 -13.01
N GLY A 259 -12.63 -12.20 -13.00
CA GLY A 259 -11.61 -12.84 -12.17
C GLY A 259 -10.93 -11.85 -11.24
N TYR A 260 -10.20 -12.40 -10.29
CA TYR A 260 -9.36 -11.68 -9.36
C TYR A 260 -8.03 -12.40 -9.22
N ASP A 261 -6.99 -11.66 -8.88
CA ASP A 261 -5.65 -12.19 -8.69
C ASP A 261 -4.97 -11.62 -7.45
N PHE A 262 -4.05 -12.42 -6.93
CA PHE A 262 -3.07 -11.99 -5.94
C PHE A 262 -1.71 -12.60 -6.32
N LEU A 263 -0.67 -11.78 -6.31
CA LEU A 263 0.69 -12.18 -6.66
C LEU A 263 1.65 -11.65 -5.60
N PHE A 264 2.51 -12.53 -5.11
CA PHE A 264 3.66 -12.21 -4.29
C PHE A 264 4.93 -12.56 -5.07
N GLY A 265 5.86 -11.62 -5.20
CA GLY A 265 7.07 -11.78 -5.99
C GLY A 265 8.32 -11.26 -5.27
N ALA A 266 9.46 -11.85 -5.63
CA ALA A 266 10.77 -11.39 -5.24
C ALA A 266 11.62 -11.15 -6.48
N GLU A 267 12.24 -9.99 -6.54
CA GLU A 267 13.08 -9.52 -7.64
C GLU A 267 14.50 -9.26 -7.16
N TYR A 268 15.49 -9.70 -7.94
CA TYR A 268 16.88 -9.35 -7.78
C TYR A 268 17.33 -8.39 -8.88
N TYR A 269 17.80 -7.20 -8.49
CA TYR A 269 18.26 -6.17 -9.40
C TYR A 269 19.67 -6.47 -9.89
N LEU A 270 19.80 -6.88 -11.15
CA LEU A 270 21.10 -7.06 -11.82
C LEU A 270 21.75 -5.70 -12.13
N SER A 271 20.93 -4.71 -12.48
CA SER A 271 21.31 -3.31 -12.71
C SER A 271 20.13 -2.39 -12.41
N ASP A 272 20.31 -1.07 -12.58
CA ASP A 272 19.23 -0.09 -12.44
C ASP A 272 18.11 -0.25 -13.48
N HIS A 273 18.34 -0.99 -14.57
CA HIS A 273 17.41 -1.15 -15.70
C HIS A 273 16.90 -2.58 -15.89
N VAL A 274 17.52 -3.57 -15.25
CA VAL A 274 17.21 -4.99 -15.47
C VAL A 274 17.20 -5.75 -14.14
N GLY A 275 16.12 -6.49 -13.92
CA GLY A 275 15.94 -7.40 -12.79
C GLY A 275 15.50 -8.79 -13.24
N ILE A 276 15.76 -9.79 -12.40
CA ILE A 276 15.21 -11.15 -12.54
C ILE A 276 14.37 -11.42 -11.30
N GLY A 277 13.18 -11.97 -11.47
CA GLY A 277 12.30 -12.24 -10.34
C GLY A 277 11.56 -13.56 -10.45
N ALA A 278 11.05 -14.00 -9.31
CA ALA A 278 10.23 -15.19 -9.14
C ALA A 278 8.93 -14.81 -8.42
N ASN A 279 7.82 -15.35 -8.91
CA ASN A 279 6.47 -15.00 -8.50
C ASN A 279 5.70 -16.25 -8.06
N LEU A 280 4.93 -16.10 -7.00
CA LEU A 280 3.92 -17.05 -6.54
C LEU A 280 2.60 -16.31 -6.46
N GLY A 281 1.55 -16.84 -7.08
CA GLY A 281 0.25 -16.20 -7.00
C GLY A 281 -0.90 -17.14 -7.27
N TYR A 282 -2.10 -16.57 -7.16
CA TYR A 282 -3.33 -17.24 -7.58
C TYR A 282 -4.18 -16.34 -8.45
N ILE A 283 -4.92 -16.97 -9.35
CA ILE A 283 -5.92 -16.33 -10.20
C ILE A 283 -7.22 -17.13 -10.07
N GLY A 284 -8.26 -16.47 -9.60
CA GLY A 284 -9.62 -16.99 -9.48
C GLY A 284 -10.54 -16.35 -10.51
N GLY A 285 -11.47 -17.11 -11.07
CA GLY A 285 -12.46 -16.61 -12.03
C GLY A 285 -13.84 -17.18 -11.76
N SER A 286 -14.85 -16.33 -11.73
CA SER A 286 -16.26 -16.75 -11.71
C SER A 286 -16.79 -16.79 -13.14
N LEU A 287 -17.39 -17.91 -13.52
CA LEU A 287 -17.96 -18.12 -14.85
C LEU A 287 -19.48 -18.31 -14.75
N PRO A 288 -20.27 -17.80 -15.72
CA PRO A 288 -21.71 -17.99 -15.75
C PRO A 288 -22.08 -19.48 -15.85
N LYS A 289 -23.25 -19.85 -15.29
CA LYS A 289 -23.78 -21.23 -15.33
C LYS A 289 -24.01 -21.67 -16.78
N GLN A 290 -23.72 -22.95 -17.06
CA GLN A 290 -23.90 -23.55 -18.38
C GLN A 290 -25.13 -24.48 -18.33
N ASP A 291 -26.14 -24.25 -19.17
CA ASP A 291 -27.47 -24.91 -19.11
C ASP A 291 -27.46 -26.41 -19.47
N SER A 292 -26.31 -27.00 -19.83
CA SER A 292 -26.19 -28.36 -20.35
C SER A 292 -25.63 -29.39 -19.36
N ALA A 293 -25.49 -29.04 -18.08
CA ALA A 293 -25.02 -29.94 -17.04
C ALA A 293 -25.96 -29.86 -15.82
N GLU A 294 -26.53 -31.00 -15.43
CA GLU A 294 -27.29 -31.12 -14.18
C GLU A 294 -26.36 -30.80 -13.00
N TYR A 295 -26.55 -29.62 -12.41
CA TYR A 295 -25.86 -29.21 -11.19
C TYR A 295 -26.88 -29.13 -10.04
N GLY A 296 -26.54 -29.74 -8.89
CA GLY A 296 -27.29 -29.58 -7.66
C GLY A 296 -27.24 -28.14 -7.14
N ASP A 297 -28.28 -27.73 -6.41
CA ASP A 297 -28.65 -26.34 -6.08
C ASP A 297 -27.62 -25.47 -5.32
N GLU A 298 -26.42 -25.96 -4.99
CA GLU A 298 -25.45 -25.26 -4.13
C GLU A 298 -24.01 -25.10 -4.71
N GLU A 299 -23.76 -25.36 -6.00
CA GLU A 299 -22.38 -25.32 -6.53
C GLU A 299 -22.03 -24.00 -7.27
N HIS A 300 -21.03 -23.27 -6.76
CA HIS A 300 -20.46 -22.08 -7.40
C HIS A 300 -19.46 -22.48 -8.50
N THR A 301 -19.74 -22.09 -9.75
CA THR A 301 -18.91 -22.33 -10.94
C THR A 301 -17.74 -21.35 -10.99
N GLY A 302 -16.57 -21.77 -10.49
CA GLY A 302 -15.35 -20.95 -10.52
C GLY A 302 -14.08 -21.75 -10.79
N ILE A 303 -13.15 -21.15 -11.53
CA ILE A 303 -11.81 -21.70 -11.77
C ILE A 303 -10.84 -21.02 -10.82
N PHE A 304 -10.03 -21.81 -10.11
CA PHE A 304 -8.97 -21.31 -9.26
C PHE A 304 -7.64 -21.94 -9.67
N ARG A 305 -6.63 -21.12 -9.93
CA ARG A 305 -5.31 -21.52 -10.40
C ARG A 305 -4.23 -20.91 -9.51
N LEU A 306 -3.31 -21.73 -9.02
CA LEU A 306 -2.03 -21.33 -8.41
C LEU A 306 -0.94 -21.33 -9.48
N HIS A 307 -0.06 -20.35 -9.49
CA HIS A 307 1.03 -20.26 -10.46
C HIS A 307 2.37 -19.95 -9.77
N ILE A 308 3.43 -20.51 -10.31
CA ILE A 308 4.82 -20.25 -9.92
C ILE A 308 5.58 -19.90 -11.19
N ASP A 309 6.09 -18.68 -11.26
CA ASP A 309 6.72 -18.15 -12.47
C ASP A 309 8.07 -17.50 -12.17
N ALA A 310 8.93 -17.47 -13.17
CA ALA A 310 10.16 -16.70 -13.14
C ALA A 310 10.28 -15.86 -14.42
N GLY A 311 10.99 -14.74 -14.35
CA GLY A 311 11.03 -13.84 -15.49
C GLY A 311 11.99 -12.69 -15.36
N VAL A 312 11.95 -11.83 -16.37
CA VAL A 312 12.80 -10.63 -16.47
C VAL A 312 11.94 -9.38 -16.34
N ARG A 313 12.50 -8.37 -15.70
CA ARG A 313 11.93 -7.04 -15.51
C ARG A 313 12.84 -6.01 -16.15
N PHE A 314 12.24 -5.06 -16.85
CA PHE A 314 12.90 -3.93 -17.48
C PHE A 314 12.39 -2.65 -16.83
N HIS A 315 13.31 -1.88 -16.25
CA HIS A 315 13.02 -0.69 -15.46
C HIS A 315 13.47 0.56 -16.23
N PHE A 316 12.63 1.60 -16.25
CA PHE A 316 12.92 2.88 -16.94
C PHE A 316 12.09 4.05 -16.40
#